data_AF-A0A6I4Z7W9-F1
#
_entry.id   AF-A0A6I4Z7W9-F1
#
_cell.length_a   1.000
_cell.length_b   1.000
_cell.length_c   1.000
_cell.angle_alpha   90.00
_cell.angle_beta   90.00
_cell.angle_gamma   90.00
#
_symmetry.space_group_name_H-M   'P 1'
#
loop_
_entity.id
_entity.type
_entity.pdbx_description
1 polymer ?
#
loop_
_entity_poly.entity_id
_entity_poly.type
_entity_poly.pdbx_seq_one_letter_code
_entity_poly.pdbx_strand_id
1 'polypeptide(L)'
;MSEPRPSVAPESLADIERALLGVLCVGLPPARAAGSDAFRVDYVTARILGLLEGDAERHLAGDRVAAAFRDRLREAIASLSEAGILADQPPGVPAAPGGFEEGLAIDVVEPDAHPTVLDRHLAQECMETLFQVKAVYPYLMERYSASGEVWRRLRAEGYGQ
;
A
#
# COMPACT_ATOMS: atom_id res chain seq x y z
N MET A 1 24.27 -22.87 -5.20
CA MET A 1 23.68 -22.07 -6.29
C MET A 1 22.20 -22.35 -6.24
N SER A 2 21.41 -21.45 -5.68
CA SER A 2 19.95 -21.60 -5.65
C SER A 2 19.41 -21.30 -7.05
N GLU A 3 18.57 -22.17 -7.60
CA GLU A 3 17.88 -21.91 -8.86
C GLU A 3 17.11 -20.58 -8.79
N PRO A 4 17.05 -19.79 -9.87
CA PRO A 4 16.20 -18.61 -9.91
C PRO A 4 14.75 -19.04 -9.67
N ARG A 5 14.12 -18.52 -8.62
CA ARG A 5 12.69 -18.70 -8.38
C ARG A 5 11.95 -18.28 -9.66
N PRO A 6 10.93 -19.04 -10.11
CA PRO A 6 10.12 -18.61 -11.25
C PRO A 6 9.55 -17.22 -10.97
N SER A 7 9.67 -16.32 -11.95
CA SER A 7 9.14 -14.96 -11.84
C SER A 7 7.64 -15.02 -11.64
N VAL A 8 7.15 -14.52 -10.51
CA VAL A 8 5.72 -14.31 -10.28
C VAL A 8 5.29 -13.14 -11.17
N ALA A 9 4.20 -13.29 -11.91
CA ALA A 9 3.65 -12.22 -12.76
C ALA A 9 2.40 -11.59 -12.12
N PRO A 10 2.10 -10.30 -12.34
CA PRO A 10 0.95 -9.62 -11.72
C PRO A 10 -0.40 -10.34 -11.93
N GLU A 11 -0.61 -10.95 -13.08
CA GLU A 11 -1.81 -11.70 -13.44
C GLU A 11 -1.99 -13.01 -12.66
N SER A 12 -0.92 -13.50 -12.03
CA SER A 12 -0.96 -14.72 -11.19
C SER A 12 -1.36 -14.43 -9.74
N LEU A 13 -1.39 -13.16 -9.33
CA LEU A 13 -1.77 -12.72 -7.99
C LEU A 13 -3.28 -12.55 -7.86
N ALA A 14 -3.80 -12.70 -6.64
CA ALA A 14 -5.18 -12.32 -6.36
C ALA A 14 -5.36 -10.80 -6.53
N ASP A 15 -6.58 -10.36 -6.88
CA ASP A 15 -6.85 -8.93 -7.11
C ASP A 15 -6.48 -8.05 -5.91
N ILE A 16 -6.70 -8.54 -4.68
CA ILE A 16 -6.33 -7.83 -3.44
C ILE A 16 -4.80 -7.74 -3.26
N GLU A 17 -4.05 -8.77 -3.63
CA GLU A 17 -2.59 -8.79 -3.54
C GLU A 17 -1.99 -7.84 -4.58
N ARG A 18 -2.49 -7.88 -5.82
CA ARG A 18 -2.09 -6.96 -6.89
C ARG A 18 -2.43 -5.51 -6.53
N ALA A 19 -3.61 -5.26 -5.97
CA ALA A 19 -4.01 -3.94 -5.48
C ALA A 19 -3.06 -3.45 -4.38
N LEU A 20 -2.80 -4.28 -3.36
CA LEU A 20 -1.92 -3.95 -2.24
C LEU A 20 -0.49 -3.64 -2.72
N LEU A 21 0.10 -4.49 -3.55
CA LEU A 21 1.45 -4.25 -4.07
C LEU A 21 1.54 -2.96 -4.90
N GLY A 22 0.51 -2.71 -5.73
CA GLY A 22 0.44 -1.47 -6.50
C GLY A 22 0.35 -0.23 -5.59
N VAL A 23 -0.46 -0.28 -4.53
CA VAL A 23 -0.57 0.80 -3.53
C VAL A 23 0.74 1.03 -2.80
N LEU A 24 1.40 -0.04 -2.34
CA LEU A 24 2.69 0.07 -1.67
C LEU A 24 3.76 0.67 -2.60
N CYS A 25 3.71 0.35 -3.90
CA CYS A 25 4.62 0.91 -4.89
C CYS A 25 4.40 2.41 -5.16
N VAL A 26 3.18 2.93 -4.97
CA VAL A 26 2.88 4.37 -5.10
C VAL A 26 3.67 5.19 -4.07
N GLY A 27 4.02 4.60 -2.93
CA GLY A 27 4.80 5.26 -1.89
C GLY A 27 4.01 6.32 -1.14
N LEU A 28 2.83 5.95 -0.62
CA LEU A 28 2.00 6.84 0.17
C LEU A 28 2.74 7.32 1.42
N PRO A 29 2.60 8.60 1.83
CA PRO A 29 3.05 9.05 3.13
C PRO A 29 2.22 8.41 4.24
N PRO A 30 2.78 8.23 5.45
CA PRO A 30 2.00 7.77 6.59
C PRO A 30 0.81 8.69 6.85
N ALA A 31 -0.38 8.09 7.01
CA ALA A 31 -1.64 8.82 7.15
C ALA A 31 -1.63 9.88 8.26
N ARG A 32 -1.01 9.59 9.40
CA ARG A 32 -0.86 10.54 10.51
C ARG A 32 0.04 11.74 10.17
N ALA A 33 1.11 11.52 9.42
CA ALA A 33 1.99 12.60 8.95
C ALA A 33 1.32 13.43 7.83
N ALA A 34 0.48 12.79 7.04
CA ALA A 34 -0.40 13.46 6.09
C ALA A 34 -1.53 14.24 6.78
N GLY A 35 -1.95 13.80 7.97
CA GLY A 35 -3.11 14.32 8.70
C GLY A 35 -4.44 13.84 8.12
N SER A 36 -4.46 12.70 7.41
CA SER A 36 -5.64 12.19 6.71
C SER A 36 -5.59 10.68 6.51
N ASP A 37 -6.68 10.00 6.88
CA ASP A 37 -6.84 8.55 6.69
C ASP A 37 -6.96 8.12 5.22
N ALA A 38 -7.16 9.08 4.31
CA ALA A 38 -7.19 8.83 2.87
C ALA A 38 -5.80 8.47 2.27
N PHE A 39 -4.76 8.45 3.11
CA PHE A 39 -3.41 7.96 2.76
C PHE A 39 -3.09 6.61 3.40
N ARG A 40 -4.01 6.01 4.16
CA ARG A 40 -3.78 4.68 4.72
C ARG A 40 -3.73 3.64 3.60
N VAL A 41 -2.79 2.70 3.69
CA VAL A 41 -2.64 1.62 2.71
C VAL A 41 -3.88 0.75 2.69
N ASP A 42 -4.43 0.40 3.85
CA ASP A 42 -5.65 -0.40 3.94
C ASP A 42 -6.85 0.27 3.24
N TYR A 43 -7.03 1.57 3.46
CA TYR A 43 -8.09 2.37 2.86
C TYR A 43 -7.94 2.48 1.35
N VAL A 44 -6.75 2.86 0.87
CA VAL A 44 -6.50 3.02 -0.57
C VAL A 44 -6.64 1.67 -1.28
N THR A 45 -6.19 0.58 -0.67
CA THR A 45 -6.37 -0.78 -1.22
C THR A 45 -7.86 -1.15 -1.28
N ALA A 46 -8.63 -0.87 -0.22
CA ALA A 46 -10.09 -1.11 -0.20
C ALA A 46 -10.81 -0.34 -1.31
N ARG A 47 -10.46 0.94 -1.50
CA ARG A 47 -11.01 1.80 -2.56
C ARG A 47 -10.69 1.27 -3.95
N ILE A 48 -9.44 0.90 -4.20
CA ILE A 48 -9.02 0.33 -5.50
C ILE A 48 -9.77 -0.96 -5.77
N LEU A 49 -9.84 -1.87 -4.81
CA LEU A 49 -10.54 -3.14 -5.02
C LEU A 49 -12.05 -2.91 -5.27
N GLY A 50 -12.66 -1.95 -4.56
CA GLY A 50 -14.03 -1.53 -4.83
C GLY A 50 -14.22 -0.99 -6.25
N LEU A 51 -13.31 -0.14 -6.72
CA LEU A 51 -13.33 0.39 -8.09
C LEU A 51 -13.17 -0.71 -9.15
N LEU A 52 -12.33 -1.72 -8.89
CA LEU A 52 -12.20 -2.91 -9.76
C LEU A 52 -13.51 -3.72 -9.81
N GLU A 53 -14.23 -3.80 -8.69
CA GLU A 53 -15.51 -4.51 -8.56
C GLU A 53 -16.72 -3.66 -9.01
N GLY A 54 -16.50 -2.41 -9.42
CA GLY A 54 -17.55 -1.49 -9.91
C GLY A 54 -18.29 -0.69 -8.83
N ASP A 55 -17.86 -0.79 -7.57
CA ASP A 55 -18.40 -0.05 -6.42
C ASP A 55 -17.29 0.36 -5.46
N ALA A 56 -16.91 1.64 -5.51
CA ALA A 56 -15.77 2.17 -4.76
C ALA A 56 -15.95 2.13 -3.23
N GLU A 57 -17.19 2.05 -2.73
CA GLU A 57 -17.50 2.02 -1.30
C GLU A 57 -17.68 0.60 -0.75
N ARG A 58 -17.60 -0.41 -1.62
CA ARG A 58 -17.95 -1.81 -1.29
C ARG A 58 -17.22 -2.40 -0.09
N HIS A 59 -15.96 -2.01 0.11
CA HIS A 59 -15.10 -2.51 1.18
C HIS A 59 -14.96 -1.51 2.34
N LEU A 60 -15.81 -0.49 2.36
CA LEU A 60 -15.84 0.56 3.37
C LEU A 60 -17.08 0.45 4.26
N ALA A 61 -16.95 0.98 5.48
CA ALA A 61 -18.01 1.11 6.48
C ALA A 61 -18.07 2.57 6.92
N GLY A 62 -18.66 3.42 6.08
CA GLY A 62 -18.53 4.88 6.18
C GLY A 62 -17.12 5.32 5.77
N ASP A 63 -16.50 6.21 6.53
CA ASP A 63 -15.15 6.72 6.24
C ASP A 63 -14.01 5.77 6.68
N ARG A 64 -14.32 4.48 6.91
CA ARG A 64 -13.38 3.48 7.43
C ARG A 64 -13.40 2.21 6.62
N VAL A 65 -12.33 1.43 6.73
CA VAL A 65 -12.24 0.10 6.13
C VAL A 65 -13.15 -0.88 6.88
N ALA A 66 -13.95 -1.65 6.15
CA ALA A 66 -14.80 -2.68 6.75
C ALA A 66 -13.96 -3.77 7.43
N ALA A 67 -14.41 -4.27 8.58
CA ALA A 67 -13.66 -5.27 9.35
C ALA A 67 -13.33 -6.54 8.53
N ALA A 68 -14.31 -7.03 7.75
CA ALA A 68 -14.12 -8.18 6.87
C ALA A 68 -13.06 -7.94 5.78
N PHE A 69 -12.91 -6.71 5.31
CA PHE A 69 -11.83 -6.38 4.37
C PHE A 69 -10.47 -6.37 5.05
N ARG A 70 -10.37 -5.86 6.29
CA ARG A 70 -9.12 -5.90 7.06
C ARG A 70 -8.63 -7.32 7.31
N ASP A 71 -9.54 -8.28 7.51
CA ASP A 71 -9.18 -9.70 7.64
C ASP A 71 -8.59 -10.24 6.34
N ARG A 72 -9.26 -10.00 5.21
CA ARG A 72 -8.78 -10.38 3.87
C ARG A 72 -7.43 -9.72 3.53
N LEU A 73 -7.23 -8.46 3.92
CA LEU A 73 -5.98 -7.76 3.69
C LEU A 73 -4.84 -8.37 4.50
N ARG A 74 -5.09 -8.76 5.75
CA ARG A 74 -4.10 -9.47 6.59
C ARG A 74 -3.72 -10.81 5.99
N GLU A 75 -4.69 -11.56 5.48
CA GLU A 75 -4.44 -12.82 4.76
C GLU A 75 -3.58 -12.60 3.51
N ALA A 76 -3.88 -11.55 2.73
CA ALA A 76 -3.09 -11.19 1.55
C ALA A 76 -1.64 -10.80 1.91
N ILE A 77 -1.44 -10.03 2.98
CA ILE A 77 -0.11 -9.68 3.48
C ILE A 77 0.65 -10.94 3.91
N ALA A 78 0.00 -11.85 4.63
CA ALA A 78 0.61 -13.10 5.06
C ALA A 78 1.03 -13.97 3.85
N SER A 79 0.13 -14.16 2.88
CA SER A 79 0.40 -14.87 1.62
C SER A 79 1.61 -14.30 0.89
N LEU A 80 1.65 -12.99 0.67
CA LEU A 80 2.77 -12.32 0.00
C LEU A 80 4.08 -12.38 0.82
N SER A 81 3.98 -12.41 2.15
CA SER A 81 5.15 -12.56 3.03
C SER A 81 5.72 -13.98 2.97
N GLU A 82 4.86 -15.00 2.96
CA GLU A 82 5.25 -16.40 2.77
C GLU A 82 5.91 -16.63 1.40
N ALA A 83 5.43 -15.92 0.37
CA ALA A 83 6.04 -15.92 -0.96
C ALA A 83 7.41 -15.20 -1.02
N GLY A 84 7.76 -14.44 0.02
CA GLY A 84 8.98 -13.62 0.08
C GLY A 84 8.91 -12.36 -0.79
N ILE A 85 7.70 -11.89 -1.11
CA ILE A 85 7.44 -10.66 -1.87
C ILE A 85 7.37 -9.47 -0.92
N LEU A 86 6.80 -9.67 0.27
CA LEU A 86 6.77 -8.70 1.35
C LEU A 86 7.63 -9.19 2.53
N ALA A 87 8.17 -8.24 3.29
CA ALA A 87 8.66 -8.49 4.63
C ALA A 87 7.71 -7.83 5.62
N ASP A 88 7.34 -8.59 6.64
CA ASP A 88 6.65 -8.06 7.79
C ASP A 88 7.55 -7.00 8.45
N GLN A 89 7.01 -5.81 8.68
CA GLN A 89 7.68 -4.77 9.43
C GLN A 89 7.16 -4.86 10.87
N PRO A 90 7.90 -5.50 11.80
CA PRO A 90 7.50 -5.44 13.19
C PRO A 90 7.46 -3.97 13.64
N PRO A 91 6.44 -3.57 14.42
CA PRO A 91 6.37 -2.21 14.95
C PRO A 91 7.68 -1.82 15.67
N GLY A 92 8.29 -0.69 15.28
CA GLY A 92 9.49 -0.15 15.94
C GLY A 92 10.85 -0.50 15.32
N VAL A 93 10.93 -0.95 14.06
CA VAL A 93 12.20 -1.10 13.32
C VAL A 93 12.37 0.04 12.31
N PRO A 94 13.57 0.66 12.16
CA PRO A 94 13.81 1.68 11.14
C PRO A 94 13.58 1.07 9.76
N ALA A 95 12.75 1.68 8.94
CA ALA A 95 12.52 1.13 7.61
C ALA A 95 13.63 1.50 6.64
N ALA A 96 13.71 0.70 5.58
CA ALA A 96 14.69 0.85 4.51
C ALA A 96 14.59 2.24 3.87
N PRO A 97 15.65 2.79 3.24
CA PRO A 97 15.57 4.05 2.52
C PRO A 97 14.41 4.04 1.51
N GLY A 98 13.45 4.97 1.66
CA GLY A 98 12.12 4.90 1.02
C GLY A 98 11.02 4.28 1.89
N GLY A 99 11.29 4.08 3.18
CA GLY A 99 10.39 3.54 4.19
C GLY A 99 10.56 4.28 5.52
N PHE A 100 9.47 4.21 6.30
CA PHE A 100 9.23 4.60 7.70
C PHE A 100 10.42 4.97 8.63
N GLU A 101 10.37 6.17 9.21
CA GLU A 101 11.12 6.56 10.42
C GLU A 101 10.21 6.55 11.65
N GLU A 102 10.77 6.20 12.82
CA GLU A 102 10.10 6.11 14.14
C GLU A 102 9.37 7.41 14.58
N GLY A 103 9.70 8.55 13.97
CA GLY A 103 9.01 9.84 14.16
C GLY A 103 7.68 9.99 13.42
N LEU A 104 7.35 9.07 12.50
CA LEU A 104 6.06 9.02 11.82
C LEU A 104 5.10 8.25 12.70
N ALA A 105 4.43 8.95 13.59
CA ALA A 105 3.62 8.30 14.60
C ALA A 105 2.54 7.40 13.96
N ILE A 106 2.69 6.09 14.11
CA ILE A 106 1.70 5.09 13.69
C ILE A 106 0.42 5.35 14.49
N ASP A 107 -0.74 5.19 13.87
CA ASP A 107 -2.00 5.16 14.62
C ASP A 107 -2.03 3.89 15.48
N VAL A 108 -1.85 4.04 16.79
CA VAL A 108 -1.78 2.92 17.74
C VAL A 108 -3.17 2.31 17.99
N VAL A 109 -4.24 3.02 17.63
CA VAL A 109 -5.63 2.61 17.81
C VAL A 109 -6.12 1.83 16.60
N GLU A 110 -5.72 2.24 15.40
CA GLU A 110 -6.04 1.57 14.14
C GLU A 110 -4.76 1.45 13.28
N PRO A 111 -3.84 0.52 13.60
CA PRO A 111 -2.54 0.44 12.92
C PRO A 111 -2.72 0.17 11.43
N ASP A 112 -2.18 1.06 10.59
CA ASP A 112 -2.14 0.89 9.14
C ASP A 112 -1.02 -0.09 8.78
N ALA A 113 -1.36 -1.13 8.02
CA ALA A 113 -0.39 -2.16 7.66
C ALA A 113 0.47 -1.67 6.48
N HIS A 114 1.76 -1.42 6.75
CA HIS A 114 2.69 -0.87 5.76
C HIS A 114 3.92 -1.79 5.58
N PRO A 115 3.74 -3.04 5.10
CA PRO A 115 4.83 -3.98 4.95
C PRO A 115 5.89 -3.49 3.97
N THR A 116 7.12 -3.99 4.11
CA THR A 116 8.20 -3.64 3.16
C THR A 116 8.09 -4.49 1.91
N VAL A 117 8.06 -3.83 0.76
CA VAL A 117 8.15 -4.51 -0.53
C VAL A 117 9.59 -5.00 -0.76
N LEU A 118 9.77 -6.31 -0.84
CA LEU A 118 11.05 -6.95 -1.19
C LEU A 118 11.19 -7.07 -2.70
N ASP A 119 10.12 -7.49 -3.39
CA ASP A 119 10.09 -7.53 -4.86
C ASP A 119 9.52 -6.23 -5.44
N ARG A 120 10.42 -5.24 -5.59
CA ARG A 120 10.06 -3.92 -6.11
C ARG A 120 9.65 -3.95 -7.58
N HIS A 121 10.19 -4.90 -8.35
CA HIS A 121 9.87 -5.03 -9.76
C HIS A 121 8.42 -5.49 -9.92
N LEU A 122 8.04 -6.57 -9.23
CA LEU A 122 6.67 -7.06 -9.24
C LEU A 122 5.68 -6.01 -8.74
N ALA A 123 6.02 -5.27 -7.67
CA ALA A 123 5.14 -4.22 -7.17
C ALA A 123 4.95 -3.07 -8.17
N GLN A 124 6.01 -2.71 -8.91
CA GLN A 124 5.91 -1.75 -10.01
C GLN A 124 5.01 -2.26 -11.13
N GLU A 125 5.16 -3.52 -11.57
CA GLU A 125 4.30 -4.09 -12.60
C GLU A 125 2.83 -4.17 -12.16
N CYS A 126 2.57 -4.45 -10.88
CA CYS A 126 1.23 -4.38 -10.30
C CYS A 126 0.65 -2.96 -10.36
N MET A 127 1.45 -1.95 -9.99
CA MET A 127 1.04 -0.54 -10.08
C MET A 127 0.74 -0.13 -11.52
N GLU A 128 1.59 -0.50 -12.48
CA GLU A 128 1.39 -0.23 -13.90
C GLU A 128 0.11 -0.88 -14.43
N THR A 129 -0.17 -2.11 -14.01
CA THR A 129 -1.43 -2.81 -14.33
C THR A 129 -2.65 -2.05 -13.81
N LEU A 130 -2.59 -1.53 -12.57
CA LEU A 130 -3.68 -0.71 -12.02
C LEU A 130 -3.89 0.59 -12.79
N PHE A 131 -2.82 1.24 -13.26
CA PHE A 131 -2.93 2.44 -14.08
C PHE A 131 -3.57 2.20 -15.46
N GLN A 132 -3.60 0.96 -15.94
CA GLN A 132 -4.32 0.63 -17.17
C GLN A 132 -5.83 0.52 -16.97
N VAL A 133 -6.31 0.42 -15.73
CA VAL A 133 -7.75 0.31 -15.44
C VAL A 133 -8.38 1.71 -15.35
N LYS A 134 -9.29 2.01 -16.29
CA LYS A 134 -9.93 3.33 -16.43
C LYS A 134 -10.60 3.84 -15.14
N ALA A 135 -11.22 2.96 -14.36
CA ALA A 135 -11.88 3.33 -13.11
C ALA A 135 -10.89 3.63 -11.98
N VAL A 136 -9.73 2.96 -11.97
CA VAL A 136 -8.71 3.09 -10.92
C VAL A 136 -7.76 4.25 -11.20
N TYR A 137 -7.40 4.47 -12.47
CA TYR A 137 -6.40 5.45 -12.87
C TYR A 137 -6.63 6.85 -12.27
N PRO A 138 -7.81 7.48 -12.37
CA PRO A 138 -8.01 8.84 -11.83
C PRO A 138 -7.78 8.90 -10.31
N TYR A 139 -8.28 7.89 -9.59
CA TYR A 139 -8.13 7.81 -8.14
C TYR A 139 -6.67 7.60 -7.74
N LEU A 140 -5.96 6.67 -8.39
CA LEU A 140 -4.57 6.38 -8.06
C LEU A 140 -3.65 7.56 -8.40
N MET A 141 -3.91 8.25 -9.52
CA MET A 141 -3.17 9.46 -9.89
C MET A 141 -3.40 10.62 -8.91
N GLU A 142 -4.62 10.80 -8.42
CA GLU A 142 -4.93 11.77 -7.38
C GLU A 142 -4.13 11.47 -6.10
N ARG A 143 -4.11 10.21 -5.65
CA ARG A 143 -3.34 9.76 -4.48
C ARG A 143 -1.84 9.95 -4.68
N TYR A 144 -1.31 9.62 -5.85
CA TYR A 144 0.09 9.84 -6.20
C TYR A 144 0.47 11.33 -6.14
N SER A 145 -0.35 12.20 -6.76
CA SER A 145 -0.11 13.65 -6.76
C SER A 145 -0.17 14.24 -5.35
N ALA A 146 -1.21 13.89 -4.58
CA ALA A 146 -1.37 14.36 -3.20
C ALA A 146 -0.23 13.89 -2.29
N SER A 147 0.25 12.65 -2.50
CA SER A 147 1.41 12.11 -1.79
C SER A 147 2.67 12.93 -2.03
N GLY A 148 2.89 13.39 -3.27
CA GLY A 148 4.02 14.25 -3.62
C GLY A 148 4.04 15.58 -2.86
N GLU A 149 2.87 16.17 -2.63
CA GLU A 149 2.74 17.42 -1.85
C GLU A 149 3.06 17.20 -0.37
N VAL A 150 2.50 16.14 0.22
CA VAL A 150 2.78 15.77 1.62
C VAL A 150 4.26 15.47 1.81
N TRP A 151 4.87 14.66 0.95
CA TRP A 151 6.31 14.37 1.03
C TRP A 151 7.17 15.62 0.87
N ARG A 152 6.77 16.56 0.01
CA ARG A 152 7.47 17.84 -0.13
C ARG A 152 7.41 18.66 1.17
N ARG A 153 6.24 18.72 1.80
CA ARG A 153 6.07 19.38 3.11
C ARG A 153 6.94 18.72 4.17
N LEU A 154 6.85 17.39 4.33
CA LEU A 154 7.62 16.65 5.34
C LEU A 154 9.13 16.85 5.15
N ARG A 155 9.63 16.79 3.92
CA ARG A 155 11.06 17.05 3.64
C ARG A 155 11.46 18.49 3.95
N ALA A 156 10.60 19.48 3.70
CA ALA A 156 10.87 20.87 4.07
C ALA A 156 10.92 21.07 5.59
N GLU A 157 10.21 20.22 6.34
CA GLU A 157 10.21 20.17 7.81
C GLU A 157 11.38 19.34 8.38
N GLY A 158 12.27 18.80 7.53
CA GLY A 158 13.49 18.10 7.94
C GLY A 158 13.41 16.57 7.90
N TYR A 159 12.35 15.98 7.35
CA TYR A 159 12.23 14.52 7.23
C TYR A 159 13.27 13.92 6.28
N GLY A 160 14.01 12.90 6.74
CA GLY A 160 15.02 12.17 5.95
C GLY A 160 16.35 12.91 5.75
N GLN A 161 16.65 13.92 6.57
CA GLN A 161 17.96 14.60 6.62
C GLN A 161 18.84 14.09 7.76
#